data_AF-A0A0Q5K015-F1
#
_entry.id   AF-A0A0Q5K015-F1
#
_cell.length_a   1.000
_cell.length_b   1.000
_cell.length_c   1.000
_cell.angle_alpha   90.00
_cell.angle_beta   90.00
_cell.angle_gamma   90.00
#
_symmetry.space_group_name_H-M   'P 1'
#
loop_
_entity.id
_entity.type
_entity.pdbx_description
1 polymer ?
#
loop_
_entity_poly.entity_id
_entity_poly.type
_entity_poly.pdbx_seq_one_letter_code
_entity_poly.pdbx_strand_id
1 'polypeptide(L)' 'METPVHLETDLQRWVLDQGGQPLPESYAAEDMAGFRGGGVHGYRSLEGTFLGECIFNGHTAGRAIAQSTG' A
#
# COMPACT_ATOMS: atom_id res chain seq x y z
N MET A 1 6.79 -21.96 2.74
CA MET A 1 6.62 -20.76 1.91
C MET A 1 5.40 -20.07 2.47
N GLU A 2 5.60 -19.09 3.34
CA GLU A 2 4.50 -18.38 3.98
C GLU A 2 3.91 -17.40 2.98
N THR A 3 2.58 -17.33 2.91
CA THR A 3 1.86 -16.42 2.03
C THR A 3 2.23 -14.98 2.39
N PRO A 4 2.62 -14.13 1.41
CA PRO A 4 2.86 -12.72 1.69
C PRO A 4 1.58 -12.08 2.23
N VAL A 5 1.67 -11.41 3.38
CA VAL A 5 0.53 -10.77 4.07
C VAL A 5 0.20 -9.39 3.47
N HIS A 6 0.77 -9.07 2.29
CA HIS A 6 0.67 -7.76 1.65
C HIS A 6 0.23 -7.89 0.19
N LEU A 7 -0.47 -6.87 -0.29
CA LEU A 7 -0.82 -6.61 -1.68
C LEU A 7 0.26 -5.73 -2.31
N GLU A 8 0.54 -5.95 -3.58
CA GLU A 8 1.41 -5.07 -4.35
C GLU A 8 0.62 -3.82 -4.76
N THR A 9 1.21 -2.64 -4.55
CA THR A 9 0.60 -1.36 -4.92
C THR A 9 1.56 -0.46 -5.66
N ASP A 10 1.03 0.39 -6.54
CA ASP A 10 1.81 1.49 -7.11
C ASP A 10 2.00 2.67 -6.13
N LEU A 11 2.67 3.74 -6.61
CA LEU A 11 2.91 4.95 -5.80
C LEU A 11 1.63 5.71 -5.46
N GLN A 12 0.53 5.46 -6.18
CA GLN A 12 -0.79 6.06 -5.95
C GLN A 12 -1.71 5.17 -5.11
N ARG A 13 -1.22 3.99 -4.67
CA ARG A 13 -1.92 3.01 -3.82
C ARG A 13 -2.95 2.15 -4.52
N TRP A 14 -2.90 2.08 -5.84
CA TRP A 14 -3.69 1.12 -6.59
C TRP A 14 -3.15 -0.28 -6.34
N VAL A 15 -4.03 -1.21 -6.02
CA VAL A 15 -3.67 -2.63 -5.96
C VAL A 15 -3.37 -3.11 -7.36
N LEU A 16 -2.26 -3.82 -7.53
CA LEU A 16 -1.85 -4.35 -8.82
C LEU A 16 -2.25 -5.82 -8.95
N ASP A 17 -2.61 -6.23 -10.16
CA ASP A 17 -2.75 -7.63 -10.52
C ASP A 17 -1.38 -8.31 -10.75
N GLN A 18 -1.39 -9.60 -11.06
CA GLN A 18 -0.16 -10.37 -11.33
C GLN A 18 0.62 -9.88 -12.58
N GLY A 19 -0.02 -9.07 -13.42
CA GLY A 19 0.59 -8.43 -14.59
C GLY A 19 1.07 -7.00 -14.32
N GLY A 20 0.96 -6.52 -13.08
CA GLY A 20 1.31 -5.15 -12.69
C GLY A 20 0.30 -4.09 -13.15
N GLN A 21 -0.90 -4.50 -13.58
CA GLN A 21 -1.96 -3.56 -13.97
C GLN A 21 -2.81 -3.16 -12.76
N PRO A 22 -3.21 -1.88 -12.66
CA PRO A 22 -4.09 -1.43 -11.59
C PRO A 22 -5.46 -2.14 -11.62
N LEU A 23 -5.86 -2.72 -10.49
CA LEU A 23 -7.20 -3.24 -10.30
C LEU A 23 -8.19 -2.08 -10.09
N PRO A 24 -9.27 -1.98 -10.89
CA PRO A 24 -10.26 -0.92 -10.75
C PRO A 24 -10.81 -0.80 -9.33
N GLU A 25 -10.91 0.44 -8.85
CA GLU A 25 -11.53 0.80 -7.56
C GLU A 25 -10.88 0.15 -6.33
N SER A 26 -9.71 -0.49 -6.50
CA SER A 26 -9.05 -1.27 -5.47
C SER A 26 -7.81 -0.55 -5.00
N TYR A 27 -7.86 -0.06 -3.76
CA TYR A 27 -6.76 0.65 -3.12
C TYR A 27 -6.34 -0.06 -1.84
N ALA A 28 -5.04 -0.13 -1.56
CA ALA A 28 -4.54 -0.68 -0.31
C ALA A 28 -3.67 0.31 0.45
N ALA A 29 -3.84 0.32 1.76
CA ALA A 29 -3.04 1.10 2.70
C ALA A 29 -2.56 0.19 3.83
N GLU A 30 -1.56 0.67 4.57
CA GLU A 30 -1.04 0.02 5.78
C GLU A 30 -0.43 -1.36 5.59
N ASP A 31 -0.76 -2.29 6.48
CA ASP A 31 -0.30 -3.67 6.47
C ASP A 31 -0.57 -4.35 5.12
N MET A 32 -1.69 -4.04 4.49
CA MET A 32 -2.02 -4.54 3.15
C MET A 32 -1.13 -3.94 2.06
N ALA A 33 -0.46 -2.81 2.28
CA ALA A 33 0.53 -2.24 1.35
C ALA A 33 1.99 -2.53 1.77
N GLY A 34 2.20 -3.45 2.73
CA GLY A 34 3.53 -4.01 3.02
C GLY A 34 4.29 -3.44 4.22
N PHE A 35 3.58 -2.94 5.24
CA PHE A 35 4.18 -2.48 6.50
C PHE A 35 5.18 -3.49 7.12
N ARG A 36 4.87 -4.79 7.09
CA ARG A 36 5.59 -5.82 7.87
C ARG A 36 6.81 -6.47 7.21
N GLY A 37 7.38 -5.88 6.16
CA GLY A 37 8.61 -6.43 5.57
C GLY A 37 8.62 -6.62 4.04
N GLY A 38 7.74 -5.96 3.29
CA GLY A 38 7.68 -6.13 1.83
C GLY A 38 7.37 -4.86 1.02
N GLY A 39 6.80 -3.83 1.66
CA GLY A 39 6.46 -2.56 1.01
C GLY A 39 7.54 -1.49 1.26
N VAL A 40 7.14 -0.38 1.86
CA VAL A 40 7.98 0.82 2.10
C VAL A 40 9.31 0.51 2.80
N HIS A 41 9.35 -0.50 3.67
CA HIS A 41 10.55 -0.86 4.44
C HIS A 41 11.39 -2.02 3.89
N GLY A 42 11.00 -2.65 2.78
CA GLY A 42 11.63 -3.90 2.33
C GLY A 42 11.62 -4.94 3.46
N TYR A 43 12.64 -5.80 3.58
CA TYR A 43 12.63 -6.98 4.46
C TYR A 43 12.27 -6.76 5.95
N ARG A 44 12.52 -5.58 6.53
CA ARG A 44 12.24 -5.28 7.95
C ARG A 44 11.84 -3.83 8.17
N SER A 45 10.79 -3.62 8.95
CA SER A 45 10.34 -2.30 9.42
C SER A 45 11.25 -1.77 10.53
N LEU A 46 11.42 -0.45 10.58
CA LEU A 46 12.12 0.23 11.66
C LEU A 46 11.14 0.50 12.83
N GLU A 47 11.62 0.40 14.06
CA GLU A 47 10.79 0.73 15.22
C GLU A 47 10.36 2.21 15.18
N GLY A 48 9.07 2.47 15.43
CA GLY A 48 8.51 3.83 15.47
C GLY A 48 7.99 4.39 14.14
N THR A 49 8.15 3.69 13.01
CA THR A 49 7.66 4.17 11.70
C THR A 49 6.18 3.90 11.45
N PHE A 50 5.56 2.99 12.21
CA PHE A 50 4.18 2.54 12.02
C PHE A 50 3.18 3.70 11.88
N LEU A 51 3.15 4.61 12.86
CA LEU A 51 2.17 5.70 12.88
C LEU A 51 2.41 6.69 11.73
N GLY A 52 3.67 6.96 11.40
CA GLY A 52 4.04 7.86 10.30
C GLY A 52 3.63 7.28 8.95
N GLU A 53 3.84 5.98 8.76
CA GLU A 53 3.36 5.26 7.59
C GLU A 53 1.83 5.26 7.53
N CYS A 54 1.12 5.10 8.65
CA CYS A 54 -0.34 5.15 8.63
C CYS A 54 -0.93 6.45 8.13
N ILE A 55 -0.36 7.55 8.59
CA ILE A 55 -0.81 8.87 8.18
C ILE A 55 -0.47 9.10 6.70
N PHE A 56 0.75 8.75 6.28
CA PHE A 56 1.22 8.96 4.91
C PHE A 56 0.45 8.11 3.89
N ASN A 57 0.24 6.84 4.23
CA ASN A 57 -0.46 5.86 3.40
C ASN A 57 -1.93 6.23 3.23
N GLY A 58 -2.64 6.47 4.33
CA GLY A 58 -4.03 6.90 4.31
C GLY A 58 -4.23 8.22 3.56
N HIS A 59 -3.34 9.20 3.75
CA HIS A 59 -3.41 10.47 3.03
C HIS A 59 -3.23 10.31 1.51
N THR A 60 -2.27 9.47 1.09
CA THR A 60 -1.99 9.23 -0.34
C THR A 60 -3.15 8.50 -1.01
N ALA A 61 -3.65 7.43 -0.38
CA ALA A 61 -4.80 6.68 -0.87
C ALA A 61 -6.07 7.55 -0.95
N GLY A 62 -6.34 8.35 0.09
CA GLY A 62 -7.49 9.26 0.11
C GLY A 62 -7.46 10.29 -1.02
N ARG A 63 -6.28 10.84 -1.35
CA ARG A 63 -6.13 11.75 -2.49
C ARG A 63 -6.35 11.05 -3.83
N ALA A 64 -5.83 9.85 -3.99
CA ALA A 64 -6.01 9.07 -5.22
C ALA A 64 -7.48 8.73 -5.46
N ILE A 65 -8.19 8.28 -4.41
CA ILE A 65 -9.63 8.01 -4.46
C ILE A 65 -10.42 9.27 -4.82
N ALA A 66 -10.13 10.40 -4.16
CA ALA A 66 -10.81 11.66 -4.46
C ALA A 66 -10.59 12.14 -5.90
N GLN A 67 -9.42 11.88 -6.48
CA GLN A 67 -9.12 12.19 -7.89
C GLN A 67 -9.78 11.22 -8.87
N SER A 68 -10.00 9.96 -8.49
CA SER A 68 -10.64 8.97 -9.37
C SER A 68 -12.15 9.11 -9.48
N THR A 69 -12.78 9.79 -8.52
CA THR A 69 -14.25 9.91 -8.42
C THR A 69 -14.80 11.24 -8.97
N GLY A 70 -13.92 12.16 -9.41
CA GLY A 70 -14.29 13.47 -9.98
C GLY A 70 -14.00 13.56 -11.48
#